data_AF-A0A7J6IDN9-F1
#
_entry.id   AF-A0A7J6IDN9-F1
#
_cell.length_a   1.000
_cell.length_b   1.000
_cell.length_c   1.000
_cell.angle_alpha   90.00
_cell.angle_beta   90.00
_cell.angle_gamma   90.00
#
_symmetry.space_group_name_H-M   'P 1'
#
loop_
_entity.id
_entity.type
_entity.pdbx_description
1 polymer ?
#
loop_
_entity_poly.entity_id
_entity_poly.type
_entity_poly.pdbx_seq_one_letter_code
_entity_poly.pdbx_strand_id
1 'polypeptide(L)'
;MVGNDISNFSPGAELLPHTRLLLHQFFSVVGEAIYPPEICHAPDPLKSAWLQYIINDKAFFHVSLATVATCLDFFQRSEKDSEQAILHTNQAFNMINERLSGAEALSGTTIGLACMFSVQESVRGDLEKYNVHLRGLYQMIELRGGIRVFEDNLEVLQKICRTDVQYALHTNSWPRCIIRGLSTCQ
;
A
#
# COMPACT_ATOMS: atom_id res chain seq x y z
N MET A 1 -13.97 23.53 14.38
CA MET A 1 -15.04 23.67 13.36
C MET A 1 -14.59 22.88 12.15
N VAL A 2 -15.10 21.66 12.03
CA VAL A 2 -14.75 20.68 11.00
C VAL A 2 -15.57 21.05 9.76
N GLY A 3 -14.90 21.39 8.66
CA GLY A 3 -15.52 21.82 7.41
C GLY A 3 -14.97 21.01 6.23
N ASN A 4 -15.90 20.37 5.52
CA ASN A 4 -15.72 19.62 4.27
C ASN A 4 -14.86 20.36 3.24
N ASP A 5 -13.83 19.71 2.69
CA ASP A 5 -13.17 20.13 1.44
C ASP A 5 -12.39 18.97 0.76
N ILE A 6 -12.95 17.76 0.77
CA ILE A 6 -12.31 16.59 0.13
C ILE A 6 -12.94 16.25 -1.24
N SER A 7 -13.77 17.15 -1.79
CA SER A 7 -14.54 16.86 -3.02
C SER A 7 -13.91 17.36 -4.31
N ASN A 8 -12.88 18.21 -4.31
CA ASN A 8 -12.47 18.92 -5.53
C ASN A 8 -10.94 19.02 -5.73
N PHE A 9 -10.20 17.90 -5.80
CA PHE A 9 -8.83 17.97 -6.33
C PHE A 9 -8.84 17.70 -7.84
N SER A 10 -8.41 18.68 -8.63
CA SER A 10 -8.19 18.59 -10.08
C SER A 10 -6.69 18.60 -10.41
N PRO A 11 -6.25 17.97 -11.52
CA PRO A 11 -4.85 18.00 -11.94
C PRO A 11 -4.36 19.44 -12.14
N GLY A 12 -3.29 19.84 -11.46
CA GLY A 12 -2.73 21.20 -11.49
C GLY A 12 -3.11 22.10 -10.29
N ALA A 13 -3.94 21.63 -9.36
CA ALA A 13 -4.15 22.30 -8.09
C ALA A 13 -2.91 22.19 -7.19
N GLU A 14 -2.53 23.28 -6.52
CA GLU A 14 -1.47 23.24 -5.50
C GLU A 14 -1.84 22.21 -4.43
N LEU A 15 -0.94 21.26 -4.17
CA LEU A 15 -1.11 20.27 -3.12
C LEU A 15 -1.26 20.99 -1.79
N LEU A 16 -2.39 20.75 -1.10
CA LEU A 16 -2.65 21.32 0.21
C LEU A 16 -1.48 21.00 1.17
N PRO A 17 -1.14 21.90 2.11
CA PRO A 17 0.01 21.71 3.00
C PRO A 17 0.00 20.37 3.76
N HIS A 18 -1.19 19.89 4.13
CA HIS A 18 -1.34 18.60 4.80
C HIS A 18 -1.03 17.42 3.86
N THR A 19 -1.44 17.47 2.59
CA THR A 19 -1.13 16.46 1.59
C THR A 19 0.38 16.44 1.30
N ARG A 20 1.02 17.61 1.23
CA ARG A 20 2.49 17.70 1.06
C ARG A 20 3.23 17.08 2.24
N LEU A 21 2.79 17.37 3.47
CA LEU A 21 3.38 16.78 4.67
C LEU A 21 3.19 15.26 4.68
N LEU A 22 1.99 14.77 4.36
CA LEU A 22 1.72 13.33 4.22
C LEU A 22 2.65 12.70 3.19
N LEU A 23 2.75 13.26 1.99
CA LEU A 23 3.60 12.72 0.93
C LEU A 23 5.06 12.66 1.39
N HIS A 24 5.54 13.73 2.03
CA HIS A 24 6.88 13.74 2.61
C HIS A 24 7.04 12.62 3.65
N GLN A 25 6.12 12.51 4.62
CA GLN A 25 6.17 11.48 5.65
C GLN A 25 6.05 10.06 5.08
N PHE A 26 5.22 9.86 4.07
CA PHE A 26 5.06 8.57 3.40
C PHE A 26 6.36 8.19 2.70
N PHE A 27 6.88 9.03 1.81
CA PHE A 27 8.11 8.71 1.09
C PHE A 27 9.36 8.72 1.97
N SER A 28 9.40 9.45 3.09
CA SER A 28 10.52 9.40 4.03
C SER A 28 10.40 8.21 4.98
N VAL A 29 9.30 8.08 5.72
CA VAL A 29 9.16 7.06 6.77
C VAL A 29 8.86 5.70 6.16
N VAL A 30 7.86 5.61 5.29
CA VAL A 30 7.49 4.35 4.64
C VAL A 30 8.51 3.99 3.58
N GLY A 31 8.99 4.99 2.82
CA GLY A 31 10.05 4.79 1.83
C GLY A 31 11.32 4.20 2.44
N GLU A 32 11.86 4.74 3.54
CA GLU A 32 13.06 4.19 4.18
C GLU A 32 12.80 2.82 4.83
N ALA A 33 11.67 2.66 5.52
CA ALA A 33 11.34 1.40 6.20
C ALA A 33 11.13 0.24 5.22
N ILE A 34 10.54 0.53 4.06
CA ILE A 34 10.13 -0.47 3.07
C ILE A 34 11.14 -0.58 1.93
N TYR A 35 11.79 0.50 1.53
CA TYR A 35 12.74 0.59 0.43
C TYR A 35 14.06 1.22 0.91
N PRO A 36 14.86 0.49 1.71
CA PRO A 36 16.17 0.98 2.13
C PRO A 36 17.01 1.34 0.89
N PRO A 37 17.58 2.55 0.83
CA PRO A 37 18.27 3.06 -0.35
C PRO A 37 19.53 2.25 -0.71
N GLU A 38 20.05 1.46 0.22
CA GLU A 38 21.18 0.55 0.01
C GLU A 38 20.82 -0.64 -0.87
N ILE A 39 19.52 -0.95 -0.98
CA ILE A 39 19.01 -2.14 -1.67
C ILE A 39 18.14 -1.77 -2.89
N CYS A 40 17.50 -0.60 -2.86
CA CYS A 40 16.51 -0.20 -3.86
C CYS A 40 16.85 1.17 -4.46
N HIS A 41 16.75 1.31 -5.78
CA HIS A 41 16.64 2.64 -6.38
C HIS A 41 15.30 3.26 -5.99
N ALA A 42 15.33 4.38 -5.28
CA ALA A 42 14.13 5.14 -4.97
C ALA A 42 13.49 5.61 -6.30
N PRO A 43 12.23 5.22 -6.59
CA PRO A 43 11.54 5.70 -7.78
C PRO A 43 11.36 7.23 -7.71
N ASP A 44 11.30 7.88 -8.87
CA ASP A 44 10.93 9.30 -8.97
C ASP A 44 9.55 9.50 -8.33
N PRO A 45 9.44 10.19 -7.19
CA PRO A 45 8.17 10.31 -6.47
C PRO A 45 7.07 10.92 -7.34
N LEU A 46 7.42 11.81 -8.28
CA LEU A 46 6.48 12.50 -9.16
C LEU A 46 5.90 11.61 -10.25
N LYS A 47 6.57 10.50 -10.58
CA LYS A 47 6.11 9.51 -11.56
C LYS A 47 5.53 8.27 -10.90
N SER A 48 5.51 8.24 -9.57
CA SER A 48 5.08 7.06 -8.84
C SER A 48 3.59 6.79 -9.00
N ALA A 49 3.24 5.54 -9.31
CA ALA A 49 1.86 5.05 -9.29
C ALA A 49 1.24 5.25 -7.90
N TRP A 50 2.05 5.12 -6.85
CA TRP A 50 1.63 5.36 -5.47
C TRP A 50 1.24 6.82 -5.23
N LEU A 51 2.02 7.78 -5.77
CA LEU A 51 1.66 9.19 -5.69
C LEU A 51 0.31 9.45 -6.37
N GLN A 52 0.11 8.90 -7.57
CA GLN A 52 -1.15 9.03 -8.28
C GLN A 52 -2.32 8.41 -7.50
N TYR A 53 -2.12 7.28 -6.82
CA TYR A 53 -3.15 6.70 -5.97
C TYR A 53 -3.42 7.57 -4.74
N ILE A 54 -2.40 8.08 -4.05
CA ILE A 54 -2.58 8.93 -2.86
C ILE A 54 -3.37 10.20 -3.19
N ILE A 55 -3.09 10.82 -4.34
CA ILE A 55 -3.72 12.08 -4.73
C ILE A 55 -5.15 11.88 -5.25
N ASN A 56 -5.37 10.83 -6.05
CA ASN A 56 -6.63 10.65 -6.78
C ASN A 56 -7.63 9.72 -6.08
N ASP A 57 -7.19 8.95 -5.07
CA ASP A 57 -8.02 7.96 -4.41
C ASP A 57 -8.10 8.19 -2.90
N LYS A 58 -9.32 8.48 -2.43
CA LYS A 58 -9.57 8.77 -1.01
C LYS A 58 -9.26 7.60 -0.09
N ALA A 59 -9.60 6.36 -0.49
CA ALA A 59 -9.28 5.19 0.33
C ALA A 59 -7.77 5.00 0.42
N PHE A 60 -7.07 5.27 -0.69
CA PHE A 60 -5.62 5.15 -0.75
C PHE A 60 -4.91 6.24 0.07
N PHE A 61 -5.47 7.45 0.08
CA PHE A 61 -5.03 8.51 0.98
C PHE A 61 -5.13 8.08 2.44
N HIS A 62 -6.27 7.52 2.87
CA HIS A 62 -6.44 7.02 4.23
C HIS A 62 -5.50 5.84 4.54
N VAL A 63 -5.35 4.84 3.67
CA VAL A 63 -4.43 3.71 3.95
C VAL A 63 -2.98 4.18 4.04
N SER A 64 -2.61 5.24 3.31
CA SER A 64 -1.26 5.81 3.36
C SER A 64 -1.00 6.52 4.68
N LEU A 65 -1.95 7.32 5.18
CA LEU A 65 -1.89 7.92 6.51
C LEU A 65 -1.81 6.86 7.61
N ALA A 66 -2.64 5.82 7.49
CA ALA A 66 -2.63 4.70 8.42
C ALA A 66 -1.27 4.00 8.43
N THR A 67 -0.68 3.76 7.25
CA THR A 67 0.63 3.12 7.13
C THR A 67 1.76 3.96 7.74
N VAL A 68 1.75 5.28 7.51
CA VAL A 68 2.72 6.20 8.15
C VAL A 68 2.58 6.14 9.67
N ALA A 69 1.35 6.25 10.19
CA ALA A 69 1.10 6.19 11.62
C ALA A 69 1.56 4.86 12.23
N THR A 70 1.22 3.73 11.60
CA THR A 70 1.68 2.40 12.03
C THR A 70 3.21 2.28 12.02
N CYS A 71 3.90 2.82 11.01
CA CYS A 71 5.37 2.82 10.98
C CYS A 71 5.96 3.67 12.12
N LEU A 72 5.41 4.85 12.38
CA LEU A 72 5.84 5.71 13.48
C LEU A 72 5.63 5.02 14.84
N ASP A 73 4.47 4.39 15.05
CA ASP A 73 4.17 3.61 16.26
C ASP A 73 5.19 2.48 16.46
N PHE A 74 5.55 1.77 15.39
CA PHE A 74 6.59 0.74 15.41
C PHE A 74 7.97 1.31 15.80
N PHE A 75 8.41 2.40 15.17
CA PHE A 75 9.71 3.01 15.47
C PHE A 75 9.78 3.58 16.90
N GLN A 76 8.65 4.06 17.42
CA GLN A 76 8.52 4.51 18.81
C GLN A 76 8.39 3.35 19.81
N ARG A 77 8.30 2.10 19.34
CA ARG A 77 8.07 0.89 20.14
C ARG A 77 6.78 0.99 20.98
N SER A 78 5.75 1.62 20.40
CA SER A 78 4.44 1.72 21.03
C SER A 78 3.81 0.33 21.17
N GLU A 79 3.23 0.05 22.35
CA GLU A 79 2.54 -1.22 22.60
C GLU A 79 1.16 -1.30 21.90
N LYS A 80 0.61 -0.16 21.48
CA LYS A 80 -0.71 -0.03 20.87
C LYS A 80 -0.66 0.92 19.68
N ASP A 81 -1.54 0.67 18.72
CA ASP A 81 -1.78 1.58 17.61
C ASP A 81 -2.24 2.96 18.11
N SER A 82 -1.72 4.01 17.50
CA SER A 82 -2.19 5.38 17.71
C SER A 82 -3.63 5.56 17.22
N GLU A 83 -4.33 6.56 17.77
CA GLU A 83 -5.67 6.93 17.32
C GLU A 83 -5.71 7.25 15.82
N GLN A 84 -4.63 7.85 15.29
CA GLN A 84 -4.50 8.15 13.87
C GLN A 84 -4.40 6.88 13.03
N ALA A 85 -3.58 5.90 13.44
CA ALA A 85 -3.49 4.61 12.75
C ALA A 85 -4.85 3.91 12.71
N ILE A 86 -5.59 3.88 13.83
CA ILE A 86 -6.90 3.26 13.93
C ILE A 86 -7.93 3.98 13.05
N LEU A 87 -8.03 5.31 13.16
CA LEU A 87 -8.99 6.13 12.42
C LEU A 87 -8.83 5.94 10.91
N HIS A 88 -7.61 6.12 10.41
CA HIS A 88 -7.32 6.05 8.99
C HIS A 88 -7.43 4.61 8.44
N THR A 89 -7.05 3.60 9.24
CA THR A 89 -7.27 2.18 8.88
C THR A 89 -8.76 1.92 8.71
N ASN A 90 -9.60 2.33 9.66
CA ASN A 90 -11.05 2.10 9.60
C ASN A 90 -11.70 2.81 8.40
N GLN A 91 -11.28 4.04 8.09
CA GLN A 91 -11.79 4.78 6.93
C GLN A 91 -11.44 4.08 5.61
N ALA A 92 -10.18 3.66 5.44
CA ALA A 92 -9.76 2.91 4.27
C ALA A 92 -10.49 1.55 4.17
N PHE A 93 -10.68 0.88 5.31
CA PHE A 93 -11.31 -0.44 5.38
C PHE A 93 -12.80 -0.39 4.99
N ASN A 94 -13.53 0.63 5.43
CA ASN A 94 -14.92 0.83 5.02
C ASN A 94 -15.02 1.05 3.51
N MET A 95 -14.16 1.91 2.95
CA MET A 95 -14.17 2.21 1.51
C MET A 95 -13.78 1.01 0.65
N ILE A 96 -12.79 0.19 1.05
CA ILE A 96 -12.45 -1.01 0.28
C ILE A 96 -13.60 -2.02 0.31
N ASN A 97 -14.29 -2.18 1.45
CA ASN A 97 -15.44 -3.10 1.55
C ASN A 97 -16.59 -2.69 0.63
N GLU A 98 -16.87 -1.40 0.51
CA GLU A 98 -17.84 -0.88 -0.46
C GLU A 98 -17.44 -1.23 -1.90
N ARG A 99 -16.15 -1.07 -2.25
CA ARG A 99 -15.64 -1.39 -3.59
C ARG A 99 -15.70 -2.87 -3.93
N LEU A 100 -15.41 -3.74 -2.96
CA LEU A 100 -15.41 -5.19 -3.14
C LEU A 100 -16.80 -5.73 -3.52
N SER A 101 -17.87 -4.95 -3.29
CA SER A 101 -19.24 -5.30 -3.66
C SER A 101 -19.66 -4.78 -5.05
N GLY A 102 -18.78 -4.08 -5.77
CA GLY A 102 -19.11 -3.40 -7.02
C GLY A 102 -18.11 -3.62 -8.16
N ALA A 103 -18.25 -2.82 -9.21
CA ALA A 103 -17.41 -2.92 -10.41
C ALA A 103 -15.92 -2.64 -10.15
N GLU A 104 -15.61 -1.87 -9.10
CA GLU A 104 -14.25 -1.50 -8.72
C GLU A 104 -13.53 -2.55 -7.87
N ALA A 105 -14.15 -3.71 -7.61
CA ALA A 105 -13.61 -4.76 -6.74
C ALA A 105 -12.22 -5.25 -7.18
N LEU A 106 -11.96 -5.25 -8.50
CA LEU A 106 -10.70 -5.72 -9.09
C LEU A 106 -9.86 -4.58 -9.68
N SER A 107 -10.17 -3.31 -9.39
CA SER A 107 -9.44 -2.17 -9.96
C SER A 107 -7.99 -2.09 -9.45
N GLY A 108 -7.13 -1.35 -10.17
CA GLY A 108 -5.70 -1.16 -9.83
C GLY A 108 -5.54 -0.70 -8.39
N THR A 109 -6.29 0.34 -8.05
CA THR A 109 -6.26 0.97 -6.74
C THR A 109 -6.83 0.06 -5.66
N THR A 110 -7.89 -0.70 -5.91
CA THR A 110 -8.46 -1.63 -4.93
C THR A 110 -7.51 -2.79 -4.58
N ILE A 111 -6.80 -3.32 -5.58
CA ILE A 111 -5.73 -4.31 -5.35
C ILE A 111 -4.54 -3.68 -4.61
N GLY A 112 -4.17 -2.45 -4.98
CA GLY A 112 -3.17 -1.68 -4.26
C GLY A 112 -3.52 -1.48 -2.79
N LEU A 113 -4.79 -1.18 -2.46
CA LEU A 113 -5.27 -1.08 -1.07
C LEU A 113 -5.08 -2.38 -0.30
N ALA A 114 -5.51 -3.52 -0.88
CA ALA A 114 -5.33 -4.83 -0.25
C ALA A 114 -3.84 -5.14 0.02
N CYS A 115 -2.95 -4.75 -0.91
CA CYS A 115 -1.51 -4.83 -0.72
C CYS A 115 -1.04 -3.95 0.45
N MET A 116 -1.50 -2.69 0.55
CA MET A 116 -1.14 -1.80 1.65
C MET A 116 -1.65 -2.27 3.02
N PHE A 117 -2.83 -2.87 3.11
CA PHE A 117 -3.29 -3.51 4.35
C PHE A 117 -2.37 -4.66 4.78
N SER A 118 -1.91 -5.48 3.82
CA SER A 118 -0.93 -6.54 4.10
C SER A 118 0.37 -5.99 4.66
N VAL A 119 0.82 -4.84 4.15
CA VAL A 119 2.02 -4.12 4.63
C VAL A 119 1.84 -3.63 6.06
N GLN A 120 0.67 -3.09 6.42
CA GLN A 120 0.43 -2.63 7.79
C GLN A 120 0.55 -3.77 8.80
N GLU A 121 -0.04 -4.94 8.51
CA GLU A 121 0.10 -6.11 9.39
C GLU A 121 1.53 -6.63 9.44
N SER A 122 2.28 -6.52 8.35
CA SER A 122 3.72 -6.80 8.34
C SER A 122 4.50 -5.89 9.27
N VAL A 123 4.18 -4.59 9.34
CA VAL A 123 4.83 -3.63 10.24
C VAL A 123 4.46 -3.93 11.69
N ARG A 124 3.20 -4.31 11.95
CA ARG A 124 2.75 -4.76 13.28
C ARG A 124 3.36 -6.09 13.73
N GLY A 125 3.90 -6.88 12.79
CA GLY A 125 4.37 -8.24 13.06
C GLY A 125 3.24 -9.26 13.26
N ASP A 126 1.99 -8.92 12.90
CA ASP A 126 0.83 -9.81 13.01
C ASP A 126 0.77 -10.75 11.80
N LEU A 127 1.53 -11.85 11.86
CA LEU A 127 1.64 -12.80 10.74
C LEU A 127 0.30 -13.46 10.37
N GLU A 128 -0.62 -13.60 11.32
CA GLU A 128 -1.92 -14.20 11.05
C GLU A 128 -2.78 -13.27 10.20
N LYS A 129 -2.92 -12.00 10.60
CA LYS A 129 -3.64 -11.01 9.79
C LYS A 129 -2.93 -10.71 8.48
N TYR A 130 -1.59 -10.70 8.48
CA TYR A 130 -0.81 -10.57 7.25
C TYR A 130 -1.19 -11.67 6.25
N ASN A 131 -1.26 -12.93 6.68
CA ASN A 131 -1.68 -14.04 5.81
C ASN A 131 -3.12 -13.89 5.31
N VAL A 132 -4.03 -13.37 6.13
CA VAL A 132 -5.42 -13.09 5.73
C VAL A 132 -5.44 -12.09 4.58
N HIS A 133 -4.78 -10.94 4.72
CA HIS A 133 -4.73 -9.93 3.66
C HIS A 133 -4.01 -10.43 2.41
N LEU A 134 -2.91 -11.19 2.56
CA LEU A 134 -2.21 -11.79 1.43
C LEU A 134 -3.10 -12.77 0.65
N ARG A 135 -3.84 -13.64 1.33
CA ARG A 135 -4.78 -14.55 0.65
C ARG A 135 -5.85 -13.79 -0.14
N GLY A 136 -6.41 -12.74 0.46
CA GLY A 136 -7.38 -11.88 -0.22
C GLY A 136 -6.76 -11.19 -1.44
N LEU A 137 -5.57 -10.63 -1.30
CA LEU A 137 -4.81 -10.00 -2.39
C LEU A 137 -4.59 -10.98 -3.55
N TYR A 138 -4.15 -12.21 -3.26
CA TYR A 138 -3.95 -13.23 -4.28
C TYR A 138 -5.23 -13.61 -5.00
N GLN A 139 -6.32 -13.80 -4.26
CA GLN A 139 -7.61 -14.08 -4.86
C GLN A 139 -8.04 -12.96 -5.82
N MET A 140 -7.83 -11.69 -5.46
CA MET A 140 -8.13 -10.55 -6.34
C MET A 140 -7.24 -10.53 -7.59
N ILE A 141 -5.95 -10.84 -7.45
CA ILE A 141 -5.00 -10.91 -8.58
C ILE A 141 -5.42 -12.01 -9.56
N GLU A 142 -5.73 -13.21 -9.06
CA GLU A 142 -6.19 -14.32 -9.90
C GLU A 142 -7.49 -13.98 -10.64
N LEU A 143 -8.48 -13.42 -9.93
CA LEU A 143 -9.75 -13.00 -10.55
C LEU A 143 -9.58 -11.91 -11.61
N ARG A 144 -8.54 -11.07 -11.51
CA ARG A 144 -8.23 -10.03 -12.50
C ARG A 144 -7.53 -10.57 -13.76
N GLY A 145 -7.08 -11.83 -13.74
CA GLY A 145 -6.33 -12.44 -14.85
C GLY A 145 -4.87 -12.76 -14.53
N GLY A 146 -4.51 -12.78 -13.24
CA GLY A 146 -3.18 -13.18 -12.76
C GLY A 146 -2.18 -12.04 -12.65
N ILE A 147 -1.01 -12.36 -12.10
CA ILE A 147 0.02 -11.37 -11.73
C ILE A 147 0.60 -10.58 -12.92
N ARG A 148 0.56 -11.17 -14.12
CA ARG A 148 1.13 -10.55 -15.34
C ARG A 148 0.36 -9.31 -15.81
N VAL A 149 -0.88 -9.12 -15.35
CA VAL A 149 -1.69 -7.91 -15.61
C VAL A 149 -1.02 -6.64 -15.06
N PHE A 150 -0.08 -6.79 -14.11
CA PHE A 150 0.65 -5.67 -13.52
C PHE A 150 2.02 -5.42 -14.17
N GLU A 151 2.39 -6.11 -15.26
CA GLU A 151 3.67 -5.89 -15.96
C GLU A 151 3.80 -4.43 -16.48
N ASP A 152 2.69 -3.78 -16.81
CA ASP A 152 2.66 -2.36 -17.21
C ASP A 152 2.73 -1.37 -16.02
N ASN A 153 2.60 -1.87 -14.78
CA ASN A 153 2.72 -1.08 -13.55
C ASN A 153 3.71 -1.77 -12.58
N LEU A 154 4.99 -1.64 -12.92
CA LEU A 154 6.08 -2.30 -12.20
C LEU A 154 6.12 -1.95 -10.71
N GLU A 155 5.71 -0.75 -10.31
CA GLU A 155 5.72 -0.36 -8.89
C GLU A 155 4.74 -1.20 -8.06
N VAL A 156 3.52 -1.40 -8.57
CA VAL A 156 2.52 -2.25 -7.92
C VAL A 156 2.97 -3.71 -7.93
N LEU A 157 3.49 -4.19 -9.06
CA LEU A 157 4.01 -5.55 -9.19
C LEU A 157 5.16 -5.85 -8.21
N GLN A 158 6.15 -4.97 -8.16
CA GLN A 158 7.30 -5.07 -7.25
C GLN A 158 6.83 -5.09 -5.80
N LYS A 159 5.87 -4.22 -5.45
CA LYS A 159 5.34 -4.16 -4.09
C LYS A 159 4.63 -5.46 -3.70
N ILE A 160 3.75 -5.99 -4.56
CA ILE A 160 3.05 -7.26 -4.34
C ILE A 160 4.06 -8.38 -4.06
N CYS A 161 5.06 -8.54 -4.92
CA CYS A 161 6.00 -9.64 -4.78
C CYS A 161 6.99 -9.43 -3.62
N ARG A 162 7.34 -8.19 -3.28
CA ARG A 162 8.13 -7.90 -2.07
C ARG A 162 7.37 -8.27 -0.80
N THR A 163 6.11 -7.88 -0.70
CA THR A 163 5.22 -8.24 0.41
C THR A 163 5.14 -9.76 0.55
N ASP A 164 4.96 -10.48 -0.55
CA ASP A 164 4.95 -11.94 -0.53
C ASP A 164 6.27 -12.58 -0.07
N VAL A 165 7.40 -12.14 -0.61
CA VAL A 165 8.73 -12.63 -0.20
C VAL A 165 8.97 -12.36 1.28
N GLN A 166 8.59 -11.18 1.77
CA GLN A 166 8.73 -10.84 3.19
C GLN A 166 7.94 -11.81 4.07
N TYR A 167 6.69 -12.12 3.73
CA TYR A 167 5.90 -13.10 4.47
C TYR A 167 6.52 -14.51 4.41
N ALA A 168 6.99 -14.92 3.23
CA ALA A 168 7.64 -16.20 3.03
C ALA A 168 8.88 -16.36 3.93
N LEU A 169 9.69 -15.32 4.05
CA LEU A 169 10.85 -15.28 4.95
C LEU A 169 10.44 -15.41 6.43
N HIS A 170 9.40 -14.70 6.87
CA HIS A 170 8.93 -14.81 8.26
C HIS A 170 8.41 -16.20 8.62
N THR A 171 7.90 -16.94 7.63
CA THR A 171 7.23 -18.23 7.83
C THR A 171 8.07 -19.43 7.38
N ASN A 172 9.29 -19.20 6.89
CA ASN A 172 10.11 -20.22 6.22
C ASN A 172 9.34 -21.01 5.15
N SER A 173 8.51 -20.29 4.38
CA SER A 173 7.72 -20.85 3.29
C SER A 173 8.22 -20.34 1.93
N TRP A 174 7.59 -20.82 0.85
CA TRP A 174 7.89 -20.35 -0.49
C TRP A 174 7.01 -19.15 -0.86
N PRO A 175 7.56 -18.13 -1.54
CA PRO A 175 6.75 -17.05 -2.09
C PRO A 175 5.70 -17.61 -3.07
N ARG A 176 4.48 -17.10 -2.97
CA ARG A 176 3.36 -17.42 -3.87
C ARG A 176 3.43 -16.62 -5.17
N CYS A 177 3.98 -15.40 -5.13
CA CYS A 177 4.33 -14.65 -6.33
C CYS A 177 5.58 -15.28 -6.96
N ILE A 178 5.39 -16.11 -7.99
CA ILE A 178 6.48 -16.61 -8.83
C ILE A 178 6.31 -16.02 -10.23
N ILE A 179 7.04 -14.95 -10.54
CA ILE A 179 7.17 -14.46 -11.91
C ILE A 179 8.11 -15.42 -12.66
N ARG A 180 7.58 -16.48 -13.27
CA ARG A 180 8.36 -17.29 -14.21
C ARG A 180 8.57 -16.47 -15.49
N GLY A 181 9.80 -16.00 -15.73
CA GLY A 181 10.16 -15.41 -17.03
C GLY A 181 10.84 -14.04 -17.03
N LEU A 182 11.36 -13.52 -15.90
CA LEU A 182 12.41 -12.51 -16.01
C LEU A 182 13.67 -13.25 -16.46
N SER A 183 13.86 -13.33 -17.78
CA SER A 183 15.15 -13.63 -18.38
C SER A 183 16.20 -12.78 -17.67
N THR A 184 17.09 -13.46 -16.95
CA THR A 184 18.35 -12.93 -16.48
C THR A 184 18.95 -12.06 -17.58
N CYS A 185 19.16 -10.77 -17.29
CA CYS A 185 20.07 -9.96 -18.12
C CYS A 185 21.39 -10.73 -18.24
N GLN A 186 21.75 -11.05 -19.48
CA GLN A 186 23.13 -11.34 -19.85
C GLN A 186 23.98 -10.08 -19.71
#